data_AF-H9FIP6-F1
#
_entry.id   AF-H9FIP6-F1
#
_cell.length_a   1.000
_cell.length_b   1.000
_cell.length_c   1.000
_cell.angle_alpha   90.00
_cell.angle_beta   90.00
_cell.angle_gamma   90.00
#
_symmetry.space_group_name_H-M   'P 1'
#
loop_
_entity.id
_entity.type
_entity.pdbx_description
1 polymer ?
#
loop_
_entity_poly.entity_id
_entity_poly.type
_entity_poly.pdbx_seq_one_letter_code
_entity_poly.pdbx_strand_id
1 'polypeptide(L)'
;ENFTSQSVKRRIMWHIDYRGHSALPDLERAVTELTVIQRDVQAVLPLAMDTEIINTAILTGRTVAIPVKVIAIEVNGLVLDVSALVECESDNEDIIKVSSSCDYVFVSGKESRGSMNARVTFRYDVLNAPLEMTVWVPKLPLHIELSDARLSQ
;
A
#
# COMPACT_ATOMS: atom_id res chain seq x y z
N GLU A 1 -23.28 -5.55 -20.67
CA GLU A 1 -22.15 -4.63 -20.48
C GLU A 1 -21.05 -5.40 -19.75
N ASN A 2 -19.85 -5.50 -20.32
CA ASN A 2 -18.73 -6.15 -19.63
C ASN A 2 -18.16 -5.16 -18.62
N PHE A 3 -18.41 -5.40 -17.33
CA PHE A 3 -17.82 -4.64 -16.25
C PHE A 3 -16.35 -5.05 -16.10
N THR A 4 -15.44 -4.26 -16.68
CA THR A 4 -14.00 -4.46 -16.55
C THR A 4 -13.45 -4.01 -15.19
N SER A 5 -14.23 -3.26 -14.40
CA SER A 5 -13.88 -2.82 -13.06
C SER A 5 -14.45 -3.75 -11.98
N GLN A 6 -13.64 -4.07 -10.96
CA GLN A 6 -13.99 -4.97 -9.86
C GLN A 6 -15.01 -4.35 -8.89
N SER A 7 -15.06 -3.03 -8.86
CA SER A 7 -16.13 -2.23 -8.26
C SER A 7 -16.68 -1.19 -9.22
N VAL A 8 -17.95 -0.82 -9.03
CA VAL A 8 -18.66 0.22 -9.79
C VAL A 8 -19.33 1.17 -8.82
N LYS A 9 -19.03 2.46 -8.93
CA LYS A 9 -19.73 3.51 -8.19
C LYS A 9 -20.93 4.00 -9.01
N ARG A 10 -22.12 3.98 -8.40
CA ARG A 10 -23.37 4.48 -8.98
C ARG A 10 -23.95 5.54 -8.05
N ARG A 11 -24.41 6.66 -8.62
CA ARG A 11 -25.02 7.75 -7.85
C ARG A 11 -26.52 7.75 -8.08
N ILE A 12 -27.28 7.84 -6.98
CA ILE A 12 -28.71 8.04 -6.98
C ILE A 12 -28.98 9.46 -6.52
N MET A 13 -29.73 10.22 -7.32
CA MET A 13 -30.19 11.56 -6.97
C MET A 13 -31.64 11.48 -6.53
N TRP A 14 -31.91 11.94 -5.32
CA TRP A 14 -33.23 11.99 -4.72
C TRP A 14 -33.76 13.41 -4.76
N HIS A 15 -35.06 13.55 -5.00
CA HIS A 15 -35.78 14.81 -4.92
C HIS A 15 -36.89 14.70 -3.87
N ILE A 16 -37.00 15.70 -2.98
CA ILE A 16 -38.00 15.71 -1.91
C ILE A 16 -38.99 16.84 -2.18
N ASP A 17 -40.23 16.48 -2.52
CA ASP A 17 -41.32 17.43 -2.70
C ASP A 17 -42.12 17.61 -1.41
N TYR A 18 -42.03 18.79 -0.80
CA TYR A 18 -42.89 19.15 0.34
C TYR A 18 -44.18 19.80 -0.15
N ARG A 19 -45.33 19.15 0.12
CA ARG A 19 -46.64 19.72 -0.24
C ARG A 19 -46.86 21.05 0.48
N GLY A 20 -46.86 22.15 -0.28
CA GLY A 20 -47.33 23.47 0.15
C GLY A 20 -46.27 24.49 0.56
N HIS A 21 -44.97 24.19 0.45
CA HIS A 21 -43.90 25.18 0.68
C HIS A 21 -42.87 25.11 -0.45
N SER A 22 -42.50 26.24 -1.05
CA SER A 22 -41.34 26.31 -1.94
C SER A 22 -40.07 26.21 -1.09
N ALA A 23 -39.47 25.02 -1.01
CA ALA A 23 -38.19 24.89 -0.31
C ALA A 23 -37.07 25.47 -1.18
N LEU A 24 -36.00 25.91 -0.53
CA LEU A 24 -34.84 26.51 -1.19
C LEU A 24 -34.15 25.43 -2.07
N PRO A 25 -33.72 25.75 -3.30
CA PRO A 25 -33.32 24.77 -4.33
C PRO A 25 -32.13 23.88 -3.98
N ASP A 26 -31.34 24.21 -2.96
CA ASP A 26 -30.21 23.39 -2.47
C ASP A 26 -30.60 22.39 -1.36
N LEU A 27 -31.77 22.54 -0.75
CA LEU A 27 -32.21 21.67 0.35
C LEU A 27 -32.96 20.40 -0.14
N GLU A 28 -33.30 20.32 -1.42
CA GLU A 28 -34.16 19.28 -2.02
C GLU A 28 -33.41 18.18 -2.79
N ARG A 29 -32.07 18.22 -2.81
CA ARG A 29 -31.25 17.26 -3.56
C ARG A 29 -30.38 16.46 -2.61
N ALA A 30 -30.79 15.24 -2.30
CA ALA A 30 -29.94 14.28 -1.61
C ALA A 30 -29.27 13.38 -2.64
N VAL A 31 -27.96 13.17 -2.53
CA VAL A 31 -27.21 12.25 -3.39
C VAL A 31 -26.73 11.09 -2.55
N THR A 32 -27.05 9.86 -2.96
CA THR A 32 -26.49 8.63 -2.38
C THR A 32 -25.52 8.01 -3.37
N GLU A 33 -24.31 7.67 -2.92
CA GLU A 33 -23.35 6.90 -3.71
C GLU A 33 -23.41 5.42 -3.28
N LEU A 34 -23.71 4.53 -4.22
CA LEU A 34 -23.69 3.08 -4.05
C LEU A 34 -22.42 2.53 -4.70
N THR A 35 -21.65 1.76 -3.94
CA THR A 35 -20.54 0.98 -4.50
C THR A 35 -20.98 -0.46 -4.63
N VAL A 36 -21.01 -0.96 -5.86
CA VAL A 36 -21.29 -2.37 -6.16
C VAL A 36 -19.95 -3.06 -6.39
N ILE A 37 -19.69 -4.13 -5.65
CA ILE A 37 -18.44 -4.90 -5.73
C ILE A 37 -18.78 -6.29 -6.27
N GLN A 38 -17.96 -6.83 -7.18
CA GLN A 38 -18.22 -8.14 -7.78
C GLN A 38 -18.00 -9.31 -6.81
N ARG A 39 -17.25 -9.10 -5.73
CA ARG A 39 -16.89 -10.10 -4.72
C ARG A 39 -17.11 -9.55 -3.32
N ASP A 40 -17.65 -10.39 -2.44
CA ASP A 40 -17.83 -10.08 -1.02
C ASP A 40 -16.50 -10.26 -0.25
N VAL A 41 -15.50 -9.44 -0.58
CA VAL A 41 -14.21 -9.41 0.11
C VAL A 41 -14.37 -8.71 1.45
N GLN A 42 -14.00 -9.41 2.53
CA GLN A 42 -14.06 -8.91 3.90
C GLN A 42 -12.78 -8.19 4.31
N ALA A 43 -11.62 -8.69 3.86
CA ALA A 43 -10.32 -8.14 4.22
C ALA A 43 -9.29 -8.37 3.10
N VAL A 44 -8.29 -7.50 3.06
CA VAL A 44 -7.12 -7.61 2.18
C VAL A 44 -5.87 -7.53 3.04
N LEU A 45 -4.89 -8.38 2.76
CA LEU A 45 -3.69 -8.51 3.57
C LEU A 45 -2.44 -8.59 2.68
N PRO A 46 -1.56 -7.57 2.70
CA PRO A 46 -0.23 -7.68 2.14
C PRO A 46 0.67 -8.50 3.07
N LEU A 47 1.38 -9.44 2.47
CA LEU A 47 2.29 -10.38 3.13
C LEU A 47 3.68 -10.19 2.55
N ALA A 48 4.63 -9.79 3.39
CA ALA A 48 6.05 -9.77 3.06
C ALA A 48 6.73 -11.00 3.67
N MET A 49 7.79 -11.49 3.02
CA MET A 49 8.60 -12.58 3.59
C MET A 49 9.33 -12.15 4.86
N ASP A 50 9.74 -10.88 4.91
CA ASP A 50 10.38 -10.23 6.05
C ASP A 50 9.79 -8.84 6.24
N THR A 51 9.62 -8.39 7.49
CA THR A 51 9.13 -7.04 7.83
C THR A 51 10.25 -6.08 8.21
N GLU A 52 11.49 -6.45 7.93
CA GLU A 52 12.69 -5.69 8.25
C GLU A 52 13.61 -5.62 7.02
N ILE A 53 14.05 -4.41 6.67
CA ILE A 53 14.96 -4.18 5.54
C ILE A 53 16.11 -3.26 5.94
N ILE A 54 17.33 -3.66 5.59
CA ILE A 54 18.54 -2.88 5.84
C ILE A 54 19.02 -2.30 4.53
N ASN A 55 19.16 -0.97 4.46
CA ASN A 55 19.62 -0.26 3.28
C ASN A 55 21.15 -0.36 3.09
N THR A 56 21.62 -1.58 2.82
CA THR A 56 23.03 -1.85 2.48
C THR A 56 23.41 -1.32 1.09
N ALA A 57 22.42 -0.89 0.28
CA ALA A 57 22.63 -0.27 -1.01
C ALA A 57 23.43 1.05 -0.92
N ILE A 58 23.38 1.74 0.23
CA ILE A 58 24.23 2.92 0.50
C ILE A 58 25.73 2.59 0.41
N LEU A 59 26.11 1.38 0.84
CA LEU A 59 27.51 0.94 0.89
C LEU A 59 27.92 0.14 -0.35
N THR A 60 26.97 -0.62 -0.89
CA THR A 60 27.24 -1.62 -1.94
C THR A 60 26.81 -1.16 -3.34
N GLY A 61 25.97 -0.13 -3.43
CA GLY A 61 25.31 0.28 -4.68
C GLY A 61 24.29 -0.73 -5.21
N ARG A 62 23.96 -1.79 -4.46
CA ARG A 62 23.02 -2.84 -4.88
C ARG A 62 21.71 -2.72 -4.12
N THR A 63 20.61 -2.57 -4.85
CA THR A 63 19.25 -2.53 -4.30
C THR A 63 18.95 -3.77 -3.47
N VAL A 64 18.32 -3.56 -2.31
CA VAL A 64 17.76 -4.63 -1.47
C VAL A 64 16.25 -4.61 -1.65
N ALA A 65 15.64 -5.77 -1.90
CA ALA A 65 14.21 -5.89 -2.15
C ALA A 65 13.62 -7.07 -1.38
N ILE A 66 12.40 -6.90 -0.89
CA ILE A 66 11.61 -7.93 -0.20
C ILE A 66 10.34 -8.18 -1.00
N PRO A 67 10.08 -9.43 -1.46
CA PRO A 67 8.86 -9.77 -2.16
C PRO A 67 7.62 -9.57 -1.29
N VAL A 68 6.53 -9.14 -1.92
CA VAL A 68 5.21 -8.98 -1.31
C VAL A 68 4.18 -9.74 -2.12
N LYS A 69 3.25 -10.41 -1.42
CA LYS A 69 2.02 -10.95 -1.98
C LYS A 69 0.83 -10.30 -1.32
N VAL A 70 -0.24 -10.07 -2.07
CA VAL A 70 -1.49 -9.55 -1.49
C VAL A 70 -2.59 -10.57 -1.66
N ILE A 71 -3.22 -10.92 -0.53
CA ILE A 71 -4.34 -11.86 -0.50
C ILE A 71 -5.62 -11.15 -0.08
N ALA A 72 -6.74 -11.62 -0.61
CA ALA A 72 -8.08 -11.24 -0.20
C ALA A 72 -8.76 -12.41 0.51
N ILE A 73 -9.55 -12.09 1.54
CA ILE A 73 -10.37 -13.04 2.29
C ILE A 73 -11.82 -12.68 2.05
N GLU A 74 -12.59 -13.59 1.44
CA GLU A 74 -14.03 -13.43 1.24
C GLU A 74 -14.83 -13.80 2.50
N VAL A 75 -16.07 -13.32 2.63
CA VAL A 75 -16.96 -13.60 3.79
C VAL A 75 -17.22 -15.10 3.98
N ASN A 76 -17.15 -15.89 2.90
CA ASN A 76 -17.28 -17.34 2.93
C ASN A 76 -16.00 -18.08 3.39
N GLY A 77 -14.91 -17.35 3.68
CA GLY A 77 -13.62 -17.89 4.10
C GLY A 77 -12.66 -18.26 2.96
N LEU A 78 -13.02 -18.05 1.69
CA LEU A 78 -12.11 -18.27 0.57
C LEU A 78 -10.97 -17.26 0.58
N VAL A 79 -9.76 -17.75 0.30
CA VAL A 79 -8.53 -16.96 0.18
C VAL A 79 -8.10 -16.90 -1.27
N LEU A 80 -7.85 -15.70 -1.77
CA LEU A 80 -7.52 -15.45 -3.18
C LEU A 80 -6.24 -14.61 -3.27
N ASP A 81 -5.38 -14.96 -4.23
CA ASP A 81 -4.25 -14.10 -4.60
C ASP A 81 -4.77 -12.95 -5.48
N VAL A 82 -4.66 -11.72 -4.97
CA VAL A 82 -5.10 -10.50 -5.66
C VAL A 82 -3.90 -9.62 -6.04
N SER A 83 -2.68 -10.13 -5.97
CA SER A 83 -1.45 -9.33 -6.17
C SER A 83 -1.41 -8.60 -7.52
N ALA A 84 -2.01 -9.16 -8.57
CA ALA A 84 -2.06 -8.53 -9.90
C ALA A 84 -3.16 -7.46 -10.05
N LEU A 85 -3.96 -7.24 -9.00
CA LEU A 85 -5.18 -6.43 -9.02
C LEU A 85 -5.11 -5.25 -8.05
N VAL A 86 -3.99 -5.11 -7.33
CA VAL A 86 -3.81 -4.05 -6.34
C VAL A 86 -3.02 -2.88 -6.90
N GLU A 87 -3.33 -1.70 -6.39
CA GLU A 87 -2.45 -0.54 -6.47
C GLU A 87 -1.67 -0.41 -5.16
N CYS A 88 -0.48 0.18 -5.20
CA CYS A 88 0.34 0.35 -4.01
C CYS A 88 1.07 1.69 -4.03
N GLU A 89 1.32 2.22 -2.83
CA GLU A 89 1.97 3.49 -2.63
C GLU A 89 2.78 3.45 -1.34
N SER A 90 4.00 4.00 -1.35
CA SER A 90 4.77 4.20 -0.12
C SER A 90 4.35 5.52 0.52
N ASP A 91 4.08 5.51 1.84
CA ASP A 91 3.76 6.74 2.56
C ASP A 91 4.97 7.70 2.63
N ASN A 92 6.20 7.18 2.50
CA ASN A 92 7.43 7.99 2.50
C ASN A 92 8.54 7.34 1.66
N GLU A 93 8.71 7.82 0.42
CA GLU A 93 9.70 7.30 -0.53
C GLU A 93 11.16 7.60 -0.14
N ASP A 94 11.43 8.49 0.82
CA ASP A 94 12.79 8.69 1.35
C ASP A 94 13.20 7.62 2.36
N ILE A 95 12.26 6.74 2.76
CA ILE A 95 12.45 5.66 3.73
C ILE A 95 12.36 4.31 3.02
N ILE A 96 11.28 4.04 2.30
CA ILE A 96 11.08 2.79 1.56
C ILE A 96 10.30 3.05 0.28
N LYS A 97 10.57 2.26 -0.76
CA LYS A 97 9.83 2.31 -2.03
C LYS A 97 9.11 1.00 -2.28
N VAL A 98 8.11 1.07 -3.15
CA VAL A 98 7.38 -0.10 -3.67
C VAL A 98 7.50 -0.12 -5.19
N SER A 99 7.56 -1.32 -5.76
CA SER A 99 7.54 -1.52 -7.21
C SER A 99 6.22 -1.08 -7.82
N SER A 100 6.24 -0.66 -9.09
CA SER A 100 5.03 -0.29 -9.82
C SER A 100 4.06 -1.47 -10.01
N SER A 101 4.56 -2.70 -9.96
CA SER A 101 3.80 -3.95 -10.01
C SER A 101 3.35 -4.45 -8.64
N CYS A 102 3.71 -3.75 -7.55
CA CYS A 102 3.32 -4.08 -6.18
C CYS A 102 3.76 -5.48 -5.69
N ASP A 103 4.77 -6.07 -6.33
CA ASP A 103 5.26 -7.43 -6.07
C ASP A 103 6.51 -7.47 -5.17
N TYR A 104 7.12 -6.31 -4.92
CA TYR A 104 8.17 -6.14 -3.92
C TYR A 104 8.30 -4.69 -3.43
N VAL A 105 8.82 -4.56 -2.22
CA VAL A 105 9.26 -3.30 -1.59
C VAL A 105 10.79 -3.27 -1.56
N PHE A 106 11.40 -2.10 -1.63
CA PHE A 106 12.85 -2.00 -1.79
C PHE A 106 13.46 -0.71 -1.25
N VAL A 107 14.77 -0.78 -1.05
CA VAL A 107 15.66 0.36 -0.80
C VAL A 107 16.82 0.32 -1.81
N SER A 108 17.11 1.48 -2.40
CA SER A 108 18.03 1.67 -3.53
C SER A 108 19.33 2.38 -3.16
N GLY A 109 19.46 2.79 -1.89
CA GLY A 109 20.61 3.55 -1.38
C GLY A 109 20.41 5.06 -1.44
N LYS A 110 19.28 5.53 -2.00
CA LYS A 110 18.87 6.94 -1.98
C LYS A 110 18.06 7.30 -0.73
N GLU A 111 17.48 6.29 -0.08
CA GLU A 111 16.67 6.41 1.12
C GLU A 111 17.60 6.66 2.31
N SER A 112 17.65 7.91 2.78
CA SER A 112 18.62 8.39 3.78
C SER A 112 18.12 8.30 5.22
N ARG A 113 16.86 7.88 5.42
CA ARG A 113 16.21 7.78 6.73
C ARG A 113 15.74 6.36 6.99
N GLY A 114 15.85 5.95 8.24
CA GLY A 114 15.26 4.71 8.74
C GLY A 114 13.95 5.01 9.46
N SER A 115 13.17 3.97 9.71
CA SER A 115 11.93 4.06 10.50
C SER A 115 11.59 2.70 11.07
N MET A 116 11.08 2.65 12.30
CA MET A 116 10.51 1.43 12.87
C MET A 116 9.06 1.18 12.41
N ASN A 117 8.44 2.16 11.76
CA ASN A 117 7.08 2.06 11.23
C ASN A 117 6.99 2.75 9.87
N ALA A 118 7.78 2.27 8.91
CA ALA A 118 7.62 2.65 7.51
C ALA A 118 6.39 1.94 6.96
N ARG A 119 5.54 2.64 6.21
CA ARG A 119 4.26 2.09 5.76
C ARG A 119 4.15 2.12 4.24
N VAL A 120 3.77 1.00 3.66
CA VAL A 120 3.38 0.88 2.26
C VAL A 120 1.92 0.49 2.21
N THR A 121 1.09 1.28 1.56
CA THR A 121 -0.36 1.08 1.51
C THR A 121 -0.72 0.35 0.21
N PHE A 122 -1.38 -0.80 0.34
CA PHE A 122 -1.94 -1.55 -0.78
C PHE A 122 -3.45 -1.30 -0.87
N ARG A 123 -3.95 -1.02 -2.07
CA ARG A 123 -5.35 -0.72 -2.34
C ARG A 123 -5.95 -1.78 -3.26
N TYR A 124 -7.09 -2.29 -2.85
CA TYR A 124 -7.91 -3.21 -3.63
C TYR A 124 -9.36 -2.72 -3.57
N ASP A 125 -9.86 -2.18 -4.67
CA ASP A 125 -11.15 -1.47 -4.72
C ASP A 125 -11.24 -0.36 -3.63
N VAL A 126 -12.16 -0.52 -2.68
CA VAL A 126 -12.38 0.42 -1.55
C VAL A 126 -11.58 0.07 -0.30
N LEU A 127 -10.92 -1.09 -0.31
CA LEU A 127 -10.16 -1.60 0.82
C LEU A 127 -8.72 -1.10 0.73
N ASN A 128 -8.23 -0.61 1.87
CA ASN A 128 -6.84 -0.21 2.05
C ASN A 128 -6.21 -1.13 3.09
N ALA A 129 -5.03 -1.66 2.79
CA ALA A 129 -4.31 -2.56 3.65
C ALA A 129 -2.85 -2.09 3.77
N PRO A 130 -2.43 -1.58 4.95
CA PRO A 130 -1.05 -1.18 5.16
C PRO A 130 -0.14 -2.38 5.41
N LEU A 131 1.07 -2.31 4.87
CA LEU A 131 2.22 -3.12 5.24
C LEU A 131 3.17 -2.24 6.06
N GLU A 132 3.31 -2.56 7.35
CA GLU A 132 4.27 -1.89 8.23
C GLU A 132 5.63 -2.61 8.19
N MET A 133 6.70 -1.83 8.10
CA MET A 133 8.07 -2.33 7.98
C MET A 133 9.05 -1.54 8.84
N THR A 134 10.07 -2.23 9.32
CA THR A 134 11.25 -1.61 9.92
C THR A 134 12.33 -1.43 8.87
N VAL A 135 12.77 -0.19 8.67
CA VAL A 135 13.82 0.19 7.73
C VAL A 135 15.03 0.70 8.49
N TRP A 136 16.17 0.06 8.28
CA TRP A 136 17.45 0.48 8.84
C TRP A 136 18.33 1.13 7.79
N VAL A 137 19.05 2.17 8.19
CA VAL A 137 20.06 2.84 7.37
C VAL A 137 21.40 2.85 8.10
N PRO A 138 22.51 2.56 7.41
CA PRO A 138 23.84 2.67 7.98
C PRO A 138 24.16 4.12 8.35
N LYS A 139 24.74 4.33 9.53
CA LYS A 139 25.25 5.64 9.95
C LYS A 139 26.63 5.87 9.35
N LEU A 140 26.82 6.98 8.64
CA LEU A 140 28.09 7.36 8.03
C LEU A 140 28.79 8.48 8.84
N PRO A 141 30.14 8.53 8.85
CA PRO A 141 31.06 7.57 8.25
C PRO A 141 31.11 6.25 9.04
N LEU A 142 31.37 5.13 8.36
CA LEU A 142 31.54 3.83 9.02
C LEU A 142 32.85 3.80 9.81
N HIS A 143 32.84 3.25 11.03
CA HIS A 143 34.04 2.82 11.75
C HIS A 143 34.23 1.32 11.54
N ILE A 144 35.33 0.94 10.91
CA ILE A 144 35.70 -0.46 10.67
C ILE A 144 36.88 -0.77 11.59
N GLU A 145 36.67 -1.66 12.55
CA GLU A 145 37.73 -2.19 13.40
C GLU A 145 38.11 -3.58 12.91
N LEU A 146 39.38 -3.76 12.55
CA LEU A 146 39.93 -5.06 12.15
C LEU A 146 40.60 -5.71 13.37
N SER A 147 40.26 -6.96 13.63
CA SER A 147 40.85 -7.75 14.71
C SER A 147 42.32 -8.12 14.46
N ASP A 148 42.74 -8.17 13.19
CA ASP A 148 44.14 -8.40 12.80
C ASP A 148 44.63 -7.33 11.81
N ALA A 149 45.48 -6.44 12.29
CA ALA A 149 46.06 -5.36 11.49
C ALA A 149 47.09 -5.85 10.45
N ARG A 150 47.47 -7.14 10.46
CA ARG A 150 48.49 -7.70 9.55
C ARG A 150 47.96 -8.14 8.19
N LEU A 151 46.64 -8.18 8.00
CA LEU A 151 46.00 -8.56 6.73
C LEU A 151 45.73 -7.36 5.80
N SER A 152 46.40 -6.22 6.02
CA SER A 152 46.24 -5.00 5.21
C SER A 152 47.26 -4.86 4.06
N GLN A 153 47.90 -5.96 3.63
CA GLN A 153 48.89 -5.96 2.54
C GLN A 153 48.41 -6.67 1.29
#